data_AF-A0A382J0T1-F1
#
_entry.id   AF-A0A382J0T1-F1
#
_cell.length_a   1.000
_cell.length_b   1.000
_cell.length_c   1.000
_cell.angle_alpha   90.00
_cell.angle_beta   90.00
_cell.angle_gamma   90.00
#
_symmetry.space_group_name_H-M   'P 1'
#
loop_
_entity.id
_entity.type
_entity.pdbx_description
1 polymer ?
#
loop_
_entity_poly.entity_id
_entity_poly.type
_entity_poly.pdbx_seq_one_letter_code
_entity_poly.pdbx_strand_id
1 'polypeptide(L)' 'TISDRIFVAGGFAEVTGKRCTVLAEEAVNLAEVERVSVETRISDNEQAISVANPDEDMTEHENDLRIGQALLEALDAQ' A
#
# COMPACT_ATOMS: atom_id res chain seq x y z
N THR A 1 -7.95 21.60 -11.15
CA THR A 1 -7.74 21.36 -9.71
C THR A 1 -7.86 19.89 -9.45
N ILE A 2 -7.08 19.35 -8.50
CA ILE A 2 -7.15 17.95 -8.07
C ILE A 2 -8.17 17.89 -6.93
N SER A 3 -9.14 16.98 -7.00
CA SER A 3 -10.14 16.80 -5.93
C SER A 3 -9.61 15.91 -4.82
N ASP A 4 -9.02 14.76 -5.17
CA ASP A 4 -8.54 13.76 -4.23
C ASP A 4 -7.26 13.10 -4.76
N ARG A 5 -6.41 12.61 -3.85
CA ARG A 5 -5.23 11.79 -4.16
C ARG A 5 -5.41 10.44 -3.49
N ILE A 6 -5.65 9.41 -4.31
CA ILE A 6 -5.86 8.04 -3.84
C ILE A 6 -4.59 7.25 -4.08
N PHE A 7 -4.07 6.61 -3.03
CA PHE A 7 -3.02 5.60 -3.17
C PHE A 7 -3.65 4.28 -3.57
N VAL A 8 -3.07 3.61 -4.57
CA VAL A 8 -3.51 2.31 -5.08
C VAL A 8 -2.33 1.35 -5.03
N ALA A 9 -2.44 0.30 -4.21
CA ALA A 9 -1.34 -0.63 -3.98
C ALA A 9 -1.08 -1.58 -5.18
N GLY A 10 -2.13 -1.88 -5.95
CA GLY A 10 -2.12 -2.85 -7.03
C GLY A 10 -3.51 -3.01 -7.66
N GLY A 11 -3.56 -3.66 -8.82
CA GLY A 11 -4.80 -3.96 -9.53
C GLY A 11 -4.74 -3.62 -11.03
N PHE A 12 -5.89 -3.25 -11.59
CA PHE A 12 -6.05 -3.01 -13.03
C PHE A 12 -6.86 -1.74 -13.31
N ALA A 13 -6.48 -1.02 -14.37
CA ALA A 13 -7.25 0.08 -14.92
C ALA A 13 -7.88 -0.33 -16.25
N GLU A 14 -9.20 -0.47 -16.27
CA GLU A 14 -9.97 -0.64 -17.50
C GLU A 14 -10.29 0.73 -18.10
N VAL A 15 -9.79 0.98 -19.31
CA VAL A 15 -10.04 2.24 -20.03
C VAL A 15 -10.86 1.95 -21.28
N THR A 16 -11.98 2.65 -21.42
CA THR A 16 -12.88 2.57 -22.58
C THR A 16 -13.17 3.97 -23.12
N GLY A 17 -13.74 4.07 -24.32
CA GLY A 17 -14.16 5.37 -24.87
C GLY A 17 -15.26 6.09 -24.09
N LYS A 18 -15.92 5.42 -23.13
CA LYS A 18 -16.99 5.99 -22.30
C LYS A 18 -16.58 6.27 -20.86
N ARG A 19 -15.67 5.46 -20.31
CA ARG A 19 -15.26 5.52 -18.89
C ARG A 19 -13.87 4.91 -18.68
N CYS A 20 -13.28 5.26 -17.54
CA CYS A 20 -12.17 4.56 -16.92
C CYS A 20 -12.63 3.97 -15.59
N THR A 21 -12.23 2.74 -15.27
CA THR A 21 -12.55 2.06 -14.00
C THR A 21 -11.28 1.42 -13.46
N VAL A 22 -10.92 1.77 -12.23
CA VAL A 22 -9.79 1.17 -11.53
C VAL A 22 -10.32 0.11 -10.57
N LEU A 23 -9.92 -1.14 -10.77
CA LEU A 23 -10.14 -2.23 -9.83
C LEU A 23 -8.86 -2.37 -9.02
N ALA A 24 -8.93 -2.04 -7.73
CA ALA A 24 -7.79 -2.02 -6.84
C ALA A 24 -7.89 -3.14 -5.81
N GLU A 25 -6.74 -3.69 -5.45
CA GLU A 25 -6.61 -4.60 -4.31
C GLU A 25 -6.71 -3.81 -2.99
N GLU A 26 -6.04 -2.66 -2.93
CA GLU A 26 -6.13 -1.68 -1.84
C GLU A 26 -6.19 -0.28 -2.47
N ALA A 27 -7.15 0.54 -2.02
CA ALA A 27 -7.27 1.94 -2.41
C ALA A 27 -7.64 2.79 -1.19
N VAL A 28 -6.78 3.74 -0.84
CA VAL A 28 -6.95 4.62 0.33
C VAL A 28 -6.82 6.08 -0.06
N ASN A 29 -7.67 6.94 0.50
CA ASN A 29 -7.52 8.37 0.34
C ASN A 29 -6.35 8.83 1.21
N LEU A 30 -5.32 9.41 0.59
CA LEU A 30 -4.14 9.85 1.33
C LEU A 30 -4.47 10.93 2.38
N ALA A 31 -5.56 11.67 2.22
CA ALA A 31 -6.01 12.64 3.23
C ALA A 31 -6.52 12.01 4.53
N GLU A 32 -6.81 10.70 4.52
CA GLU A 32 -7.36 9.95 5.67
C GLU A 32 -6.32 9.01 6.30
N VAL A 33 -5.10 8.96 5.76
CA VAL A 33 -4.05 8.05 6.22
C VAL A 33 -3.22 8.70 7.32
N GLU A 34 -3.19 8.06 8.47
CA GLU A 34 -2.34 8.45 9.60
C GLU A 34 -0.93 7.87 9.44
N ARG A 35 0.08 8.73 9.34
CA ARG A 35 1.49 8.30 9.15
C ARG A 35 1.95 7.27 10.18
N VAL A 36 1.59 7.44 11.45
CA VAL A 36 1.97 6.53 12.53
C VAL A 36 1.42 5.11 12.34
N SER A 37 0.24 4.96 11.73
CA SER A 37 -0.32 3.63 11.47
C SER A 37 0.44 2.92 10.34
N VAL A 38 0.90 3.66 9.33
CA VAL A 38 1.73 3.14 8.25
C VAL A 38 3.11 2.72 8.77
N GLU A 39 3.74 3.56 9.60
CA GLU A 39 5.03 3.24 10.23
C GLU A 39 4.93 2.00 11.15
N THR A 40 3.82 1.87 11.89
CA THR A 40 3.54 0.67 12.70
C THR A 40 3.38 -0.57 11.82
N ARG A 41 2.58 -0.50 10.74
CA ARG A 41 2.42 -1.59 9.76
C ARG A 41 3.76 -2.05 9.20
N ILE A 42 4.65 -1.11 8.84
CA ILE A 42 6.00 -1.42 8.35
C ILE A 42 6.80 -2.16 9.44
N SER A 43 6.88 -1.59 10.65
CA SER A 43 7.65 -2.17 11.76
C SER A 43 7.19 -3.58 12.13
N ASP A 44 5.88 -3.82 12.15
CA ASP A 44 5.31 -5.12 12.50
C ASP A 44 5.70 -6.20 11.46
N ASN A 45 5.64 -5.86 10.17
CA ASN A 45 6.05 -6.78 9.10
C ASN A 45 7.57 -7.02 9.07
N GLU A 46 8.39 -5.98 9.28
CA GLU A 46 9.84 -6.14 9.41
C GLU A 46 10.21 -7.04 10.58
N GLN A 47 9.52 -6.88 11.73
CA GLN A 47 9.72 -7.73 12.88
C GLN A 47 9.34 -9.19 12.56
N ALA A 48 8.18 -9.41 11.94
CA ALA A 48 7.73 -10.75 11.55
C ALA A 48 8.77 -11.43 10.66
N ILE A 49 9.23 -10.75 9.60
CA ILE A 49 10.27 -11.25 8.68
C ILE A 49 11.58 -11.55 9.42
N SER A 50 11.98 -10.71 10.38
CA SER A 50 13.27 -10.87 11.07
C SER A 50 13.35 -12.10 11.98
N VAL A 51 12.20 -12.57 12.51
CA VAL A 51 12.13 -13.71 13.44
C VAL A 51 11.65 -14.99 12.78
N ALA A 52 11.33 -14.94 11.49
CA ALA A 52 10.83 -16.07 10.72
C ALA A 52 11.85 -17.20 10.59
N ASN A 53 11.34 -18.43 10.54
CA ASN A 53 12.17 -19.59 10.26
C ASN A 53 12.50 -19.67 8.76
N PRO A 54 13.59 -20.35 8.35
CA PRO A 54 13.98 -20.43 6.94
C PRO A 54 12.93 -21.05 5.99
N ASP A 55 12.04 -21.89 6.53
CA ASP A 55 10.98 -22.56 5.78
C ASP A 55 9.60 -21.89 5.94
N GLU A 56 9.55 -20.76 6.65
CA GLU A 56 8.31 -20.01 6.90
C GLU A 56 7.94 -19.15 5.69
N ASP A 57 6.70 -19.22 5.23
CA ASP A 57 6.23 -18.43 4.09
C ASP A 57 5.92 -16.99 4.54
N MET A 58 6.80 -16.07 4.17
CA MET A 58 6.68 -14.65 4.49
C MET A 58 6.17 -13.81 3.32
N THR A 59 5.67 -14.44 2.25
CA THR A 59 5.26 -13.74 1.02
C THR A 59 4.22 -12.64 1.31
N GLU A 60 3.28 -12.88 2.21
CA GLU A 60 2.27 -11.88 2.59
C GLU A 60 2.91 -10.70 3.34
N HIS A 61 3.78 -10.98 4.31
CA HIS A 61 4.49 -9.95 5.08
C HIS A 61 5.44 -9.11 4.21
N GLU A 62 6.14 -9.74 3.27
CA GLU A 62 7.01 -9.06 2.31
C GLU A 62 6.22 -8.14 1.37
N ASN A 63 5.06 -8.62 0.90
CA ASN A 63 4.16 -7.80 0.08
C ASN A 63 3.57 -6.65 0.88
N ASP A 64 3.12 -6.89 2.11
CA ASP A 64 2.53 -5.87 2.96
C ASP A 64 3.57 -4.81 3.36
N LEU A 65 4.80 -5.22 3.66
CA LEU A 65 5.93 -4.34 3.91
C LEU A 65 6.21 -3.45 2.69
N ARG A 66 6.28 -4.03 1.49
CA ARG A 66 6.49 -3.28 0.25
C ARG A 66 5.38 -2.25 0.01
N ILE A 67 4.12 -2.60 0.29
CA ILE A 67 2.97 -1.70 0.15
C ILE A 67 3.05 -0.57 1.19
N GLY A 68 3.34 -0.90 2.45
CA GLY A 68 3.49 0.08 3.53
C GLY A 68 4.59 1.10 3.25
N GLN A 69 5.75 0.66 2.78
CA GLN A 69 6.85 1.54 2.37
C GLN A 69 6.44 2.48 1.23
N ALA A 70 5.77 1.96 0.19
CA ALA A 70 5.27 2.78 -0.91
C ALA A 70 4.19 3.79 -0.47
N LEU A 71 3.33 3.41 0.49
CA LEU A 71 2.33 4.32 1.06
C LEU A 71 3.00 5.44 1.86
N LEU A 72 4.03 5.13 2.66
CA LEU A 72 4.80 6.14 3.39
C LEU A 72 5.50 7.12 2.44
N GLU A 73 6.11 6.63 1.37
CA GLU A 73 6.69 7.47 0.32
C GLU A 73 5.63 8.36 -0.35
N ALA A 74 4.42 7.84 -0.60
CA ALA A 74 3.33 8.60 -1.19
C ALA A 74 2.80 9.71 -0.28
N LEU A 75 2.82 9.51 1.05
CA LEU A 75 2.51 10.55 2.03
C LEU A 75 3.55 11.67 2.02
N ASP A 76 4.82 11.33 1.83
CA ASP A 76 5.93 12.29 1.81
C ASP A 76 6.01 13.09 0.51
N ALA A 77 5.50 12.52 -0.58
CA ALA A 77 5.39 13.15 -1.88
C ALA A 77 4.09 13.96 -2.07
N GLN A 78 3.30 14.15 -1.00
CA GLN A 78 2.13 15.03 -1.06
C GLN A 78 2.51 16.50 -1.24
#